data_AF-A0A8T4N2W4-F1
#
_entry.id   AF-A0A8T4N2W4-F1
#
_cell.length_a   1.000
_cell.length_b   1.000
_cell.length_c   1.000
_cell.angle_alpha   90.00
_cell.angle_beta   90.00
_cell.angle_gamma   90.00
#
_symmetry.space_group_name_H-M   'P 1'
#
loop_
_entity.id
_entity.type
_entity.pdbx_description
1 polymer ?
#
loop_
_entity_poly.entity_id
_entity_poly.type
_entity_poly.pdbx_seq_one_letter_code
_entity_poly.pdbx_strand_id
1 'polypeptide(L)'
;MGAKEFDYYIFIDYSENYLGYLIIENKKIREFLPKISKFAHYKELKYKLAYAHSIRKIIEKNKVVSYLLKSKIKNVKDTPEIYSDILEFLKHHDNCIIFISVDDKQFSNFERLVKVIDGTNIKVVRESKLKKDTFEYRISLVLDTLLNLERLKHEIK
;
A
#
# COMPACT_ATOMS: atom_id res chain seq x y z
N MET A 1 -10.96 -21.49 16.40
CA MET A 1 -9.98 -20.41 16.67
C MET A 1 -10.19 -19.35 15.61
N GLY A 2 -10.88 -18.25 15.95
CA GLY A 2 -11.14 -17.16 15.01
C GLY A 2 -9.82 -16.55 14.56
N ALA A 3 -9.63 -16.36 13.26
CA ALA A 3 -8.47 -15.64 12.75
C ALA A 3 -8.48 -14.26 13.41
N LYS A 4 -7.41 -13.93 14.16
CA LYS A 4 -7.22 -12.59 14.71
C LYS A 4 -7.35 -11.59 13.56
N GLU A 5 -8.36 -10.72 13.61
CA GLU A 5 -8.48 -9.62 12.67
C GLU A 5 -7.29 -8.68 12.87
N PHE A 6 -6.66 -8.24 11.79
CA PHE A 6 -5.59 -7.24 11.85
C PHE A 6 -6.19 -5.89 12.20
N ASP A 7 -5.53 -5.11 13.05
CA ASP A 7 -5.91 -3.72 13.36
C ASP A 7 -5.54 -2.77 12.22
N TYR A 8 -4.37 -3.03 11.61
CA TYR A 8 -3.81 -2.20 10.54
C TYR A 8 -3.31 -3.04 9.37
N TYR A 9 -3.41 -2.45 8.18
CA TYR A 9 -2.86 -3.00 6.95
C TYR A 9 -1.89 -1.98 6.36
N ILE A 10 -0.69 -2.45 6.07
CA ILE A 10 0.38 -1.67 5.46
C ILE A 10 0.72 -2.31 4.12
N PHE A 11 0.84 -1.49 3.10
CA PHE A 11 1.25 -1.93 1.77
C PHE A 11 2.48 -1.13 1.36
N ILE A 12 3.49 -1.81 0.84
CA ILE A 12 4.75 -1.24 0.38
C ILE A 12 5.00 -1.75 -1.03
N ASP A 13 5.09 -0.85 -2.00
CA ASP A 13 5.24 -1.21 -3.40
C ASP A 13 6.27 -0.33 -4.09
N TYR A 14 6.93 -0.91 -5.08
CA TYR A 14 8.01 -0.33 -5.85
C TYR A 14 7.64 -0.28 -7.33
N SER A 15 7.68 0.91 -7.90
CA SER A 15 7.45 1.11 -9.33
C SER A 15 8.55 1.97 -9.92
N GLU A 16 9.45 1.32 -10.67
CA GLU A 16 10.61 1.93 -11.31
C GLU A 16 11.48 2.73 -10.33
N ASN A 17 11.43 4.06 -10.40
CA ASN A 17 12.22 4.96 -9.59
C ASN A 17 11.49 5.42 -8.32
N TYR A 18 10.30 4.88 -8.04
CA TYR A 18 9.49 5.26 -6.89
C TYR A 18 9.23 4.09 -5.95
N LEU A 19 9.17 4.43 -4.67
CA LEU A 19 8.70 3.59 -3.59
C LEU A 19 7.53 4.30 -2.94
N GLY A 20 6.46 3.55 -2.66
CA GLY A 20 5.31 4.06 -1.95
C GLY A 20 4.92 3.15 -0.80
N TYR A 21 4.24 3.73 0.18
CA TYR A 21 3.48 2.96 1.15
C TYR A 21 2.17 3.63 1.48
N LEU A 22 1.23 2.83 1.99
CA LEU A 22 0.04 3.30 2.66
C LEU A 22 -0.25 2.47 3.90
N ILE A 23 -0.93 3.09 4.85
CA ILE A 23 -1.42 2.48 6.09
C ILE A 23 -2.92 2.75 6.18
N ILE A 24 -3.72 1.70 6.42
CA ILE A 24 -5.16 1.80 6.62
C ILE A 24 -5.60 0.99 7.85
N GLU A 25 -6.49 1.58 8.64
CA GLU A 25 -7.15 0.92 9.76
C GLU A 25 -8.22 -0.05 9.27
N ASN A 26 -8.32 -1.22 9.89
CA ASN A 26 -9.32 -2.24 9.55
C ASN A 26 -10.75 -1.66 9.52
N LYS A 27 -11.11 -0.88 10.55
CA LYS A 27 -12.43 -0.28 10.70
C LYS A 27 -12.87 0.58 9.50
N LYS A 28 -11.91 1.12 8.74
CA LYS A 28 -12.17 1.95 7.55
C LYS A 28 -12.32 1.13 6.26
N ILE A 29 -11.87 -0.13 6.24
CA ILE A 29 -11.85 -0.97 5.01
C ILE A 29 -13.24 -1.14 4.42
N ARG A 30 -14.25 -1.41 5.25
CA ARG A 30 -15.63 -1.63 4.78
C ARG A 30 -16.18 -0.43 4.00
N GLU A 31 -15.89 0.78 4.46
CA GLU A 31 -16.29 2.02 3.79
C GLU A 31 -15.39 2.37 2.60
N PHE A 32 -14.12 1.96 2.67
CA PHE A 32 -13.11 2.23 1.67
C PHE A 32 -13.29 1.38 0.39
N LEU A 33 -13.59 0.08 0.55
CA LEU A 33 -13.66 -0.87 -0.57
C LEU A 33 -14.61 -0.47 -1.70
N PRO A 34 -15.84 0.04 -1.44
CA PRO A 34 -16.71 0.51 -2.52
C PRO A 34 -16.11 1.66 -3.35
N LYS A 35 -15.31 2.53 -2.72
CA LYS A 35 -14.71 3.72 -3.36
C LYS A 35 -13.61 3.37 -4.36
N ILE A 36 -12.98 2.21 -4.19
CA ILE A 36 -11.88 1.71 -5.03
C ILE A 36 -12.30 0.56 -5.94
N SER A 37 -13.60 0.32 -6.12
CA SER A 37 -14.16 -0.75 -6.97
C SER A 37 -13.71 -0.72 -8.43
N LYS A 38 -13.31 0.45 -8.94
CA LYS A 38 -12.86 0.63 -10.33
C LYS A 38 -11.34 0.53 -10.52
N PHE A 39 -10.59 0.29 -9.45
CA PHE A 39 -9.14 0.22 -9.50
C PHE A 39 -8.71 -1.11 -10.13
N ALA A 40 -7.68 -1.06 -10.95
CA ALA A 40 -7.12 -2.18 -11.70
C ALA A 40 -5.60 -2.03 -11.80
N HIS A 41 -4.89 -3.14 -12.02
CA HIS A 41 -3.44 -3.11 -12.20
C HIS A 41 -3.07 -2.31 -13.43
N TYR A 42 -2.26 -1.27 -13.23
CA TYR A 42 -1.91 -0.34 -14.30
C TYR A 42 -1.17 -1.02 -15.48
N LYS A 43 -0.37 -2.04 -15.18
CA LYS A 43 0.41 -2.82 -16.17
C LYS A 43 -0.48 -3.57 -17.17
N GLU A 44 -1.66 -4.01 -16.74
CA GLU A 44 -2.58 -4.83 -17.55
C GLU A 44 -3.49 -3.97 -18.45
N LEU A 45 -3.46 -2.64 -18.31
CA LEU A 45 -4.37 -1.74 -19.02
C LEU A 45 -3.87 -1.39 -20.43
N LYS A 46 -4.77 -1.54 -21.42
CA LYS A 46 -4.55 -1.11 -22.81
C LYS A 46 -4.48 0.42 -22.95
N TYR A 47 -5.34 1.16 -22.24
CA TYR A 47 -5.46 2.62 -22.35
C TYR A 47 -5.06 3.32 -21.04
N LYS A 48 -3.76 3.29 -20.75
CA LYS A 48 -3.15 3.73 -19.48
C LYS A 48 -3.42 5.19 -19.12
N LEU A 49 -3.26 6.13 -20.06
CA LEU A 49 -3.49 7.56 -19.81
C LEU A 49 -4.97 7.87 -19.52
N ALA A 50 -5.88 7.31 -20.32
CA ALA A 50 -7.32 7.49 -20.13
C ALA A 50 -7.78 6.95 -18.76
N TYR A 51 -7.26 5.78 -18.36
CA TYR A 51 -7.48 5.23 -17.03
C TYR A 51 -6.95 6.16 -15.93
N ALA A 52 -5.72 6.63 -16.04
CA ALA A 52 -5.11 7.53 -15.06
C ALA A 52 -5.94 8.80 -14.84
N HIS A 53 -6.40 9.44 -15.93
CA HIS A 53 -7.27 10.61 -15.84
C HIS A 53 -8.62 10.30 -15.16
N SER A 54 -9.23 9.17 -15.52
CA SER A 54 -10.51 8.74 -14.94
C SER A 54 -10.39 8.44 -13.44
N ILE A 55 -9.35 7.70 -13.05
CA ILE A 55 -9.16 7.30 -11.66
C ILE A 55 -8.72 8.46 -10.79
N ARG A 56 -7.93 9.42 -11.31
CA ARG A 56 -7.63 10.66 -10.58
C ARG A 56 -8.91 11.38 -10.16
N LYS A 57 -9.88 11.53 -11.07
CA LYS A 57 -11.19 12.12 -10.76
C LYS A 57 -11.97 11.31 -9.71
N ILE A 58 -11.87 9.98 -9.75
CA ILE A 58 -12.52 9.11 -8.77
C ILE A 58 -11.88 9.28 -7.39
N ILE A 59 -10.55 9.35 -7.31
CA ILE A 59 -9.79 9.58 -6.07
C ILE A 59 -10.22 10.88 -5.41
N GLU A 60 -10.30 11.96 -6.19
CA GLU A 60 -10.71 13.29 -5.73
C GLU A 60 -12.18 13.28 -5.28
N LYS A 61 -13.09 12.82 -6.14
CA LYS A 61 -14.54 12.78 -5.87
C LYS A 61 -14.87 11.96 -4.62
N ASN A 62 -14.24 10.80 -4.47
CA ASN A 62 -14.50 9.89 -3.36
C ASN A 62 -13.63 10.16 -2.13
N LYS A 63 -12.73 11.16 -2.20
CA LYS A 63 -11.74 11.47 -1.15
C LYS A 63 -10.97 10.21 -0.70
N VAL A 64 -10.53 9.37 -1.64
CA VAL A 64 -9.91 8.06 -1.33
C VAL A 64 -8.76 8.19 -0.33
N VAL A 65 -7.90 9.19 -0.51
CA VAL A 65 -6.73 9.41 0.36
C VAL A 65 -7.12 9.73 1.81
N SER A 66 -8.30 10.31 2.08
CA SER A 66 -8.70 10.64 3.47
C SER A 66 -9.04 9.42 4.33
N TYR A 67 -9.20 8.25 3.72
CA TYR A 67 -9.37 6.98 4.45
C TYR A 67 -8.04 6.38 4.92
N LEU A 68 -6.93 6.79 4.29
CA LEU A 68 -5.60 6.31 4.64
C LEU A 68 -5.13 7.04 5.91
N LEU A 69 -4.60 6.29 6.87
CA LEU A 69 -3.98 6.86 8.05
C LEU A 69 -2.69 7.60 7.69
N LYS A 70 -1.90 6.97 6.81
CA LYS A 70 -0.65 7.52 6.28
C LYS A 70 -0.49 7.04 4.85
N SER A 71 0.00 7.89 3.96
CA SER A 71 0.49 7.49 2.65
C SER A 71 1.61 8.41 2.21
N LYS A 72 2.66 7.84 1.62
CA LYS A 72 3.76 8.60 1.02
C LYS A 72 4.28 7.88 -0.20
N ILE A 73 4.72 8.66 -1.18
CA ILE A 73 5.47 8.21 -2.34
C ILE A 73 6.76 9.02 -2.39
N LYS A 74 7.89 8.33 -2.58
CA LYS A 74 9.23 8.91 -2.61
C LYS A 74 10.05 8.29 -3.74
N ASN A 75 11.17 8.90 -4.07
CA ASN A 75 12.15 8.27 -4.94
C ASN A 75 12.77 7.06 -4.23
N VAL A 76 13.19 6.04 -4.97
CA VAL A 76 13.87 4.85 -4.41
C VAL A 76 15.14 5.20 -3.63
N LYS A 77 15.81 6.32 -3.95
CA LYS A 77 16.95 6.82 -3.16
C LYS A 77 16.59 7.14 -1.72
N ASP A 78 15.33 7.50 -1.46
CA ASP A 78 14.82 7.86 -0.15
C ASP A 78 14.14 6.66 0.57
N THR A 79 14.39 5.43 0.10
CA THR A 79 13.88 4.20 0.74
C THR A 79 14.09 4.14 2.26
N PRO A 80 15.27 4.53 2.81
CA PRO A 80 15.47 4.56 4.25
C PRO A 80 14.44 5.41 5.01
N GLU A 81 13.95 6.50 4.42
CA GLU A 81 12.92 7.35 5.04
C GLU A 81 11.58 6.62 5.15
N ILE A 82 11.14 5.95 4.08
CA ILE A 82 9.90 5.17 4.08
C ILE A 82 9.99 4.01 5.07
N TYR A 83 11.14 3.32 5.13
CA TYR A 83 11.31 2.24 6.09
C TYR A 83 11.33 2.77 7.52
N SER A 84 12.05 3.86 7.80
CA SER A 84 12.03 4.49 9.12
C SER A 84 10.63 4.88 9.56
N ASP A 85 9.85 5.50 8.67
CA ASP A 85 8.45 5.88 8.92
C ASP A 85 7.58 4.69 9.35
N ILE A 86 7.75 3.54 8.69
CA ILE A 86 6.97 2.34 8.96
C ILE A 86 7.46 1.68 10.25
N LEU A 87 8.77 1.54 10.44
CA LEU A 87 9.33 0.96 11.66
C LEU A 87 8.97 1.79 12.91
N GLU A 88 8.94 3.12 12.79
CA GLU A 88 8.44 4.01 13.83
C GLU A 88 6.95 3.77 14.11
N PHE A 89 6.12 3.64 13.07
CA PHE A 89 4.71 3.30 13.24
C PHE A 89 4.54 1.98 13.99
N LEU A 90 5.29 0.94 13.62
CA LEU A 90 5.25 -0.38 14.27
C LEU A 90 5.63 -0.30 15.75
N LYS A 91 6.67 0.48 16.10
CA LYS A 91 7.10 0.67 17.49
C LYS A 91 6.05 1.33 18.38
N HIS A 92 5.26 2.25 17.83
CA HIS A 92 4.19 2.94 18.58
C HIS A 92 2.88 2.14 18.67
N HIS A 93 2.81 0.98 17.99
CA HIS A 93 1.63 0.11 17.93
C HIS A 93 1.99 -1.34 18.28
N ASP A 94 2.85 -1.52 19.30
CA ASP A 94 3.34 -2.82 19.79
C ASP A 94 2.23 -3.79 20.23
N ASN A 95 1.10 -3.25 20.69
CA ASN A 95 -0.09 -3.99 21.11
C ASN A 95 -1.07 -4.32 19.97
N CYS A 96 -0.78 -3.91 18.73
CA CYS A 96 -1.67 -4.11 17.58
C CYS A 96 -1.22 -5.27 16.70
N ILE A 97 -2.17 -5.91 16.02
CA ILE A 97 -1.94 -6.99 15.06
C ILE A 97 -1.88 -6.38 13.66
N ILE A 98 -0.72 -6.46 13.01
CA ILE A 98 -0.46 -5.68 11.78
C ILE A 98 -0.19 -6.61 10.61
N PHE A 99 -0.92 -6.39 9.52
CA PHE A 99 -0.64 -7.02 8.24
C PHE A 99 0.23 -6.11 7.38
N ILE A 100 1.28 -6.64 6.77
CA ILE A 100 2.14 -5.91 5.86
C ILE A 100 2.30 -6.70 4.57
N SER A 101 1.92 -6.10 3.44
CA SER A 101 2.28 -6.60 2.12
C SER A 101 3.44 -5.79 1.55
N VAL A 102 4.43 -6.48 1.01
CA VAL A 102 5.65 -5.87 0.46
C VAL A 102 5.92 -6.45 -0.92
N ASP A 103 6.35 -5.58 -1.86
CA ASP A 103 6.91 -5.99 -3.15
C ASP A 103 7.90 -7.16 -2.97
N ASP A 104 7.77 -8.15 -3.85
CA ASP A 104 8.50 -9.41 -3.78
C ASP A 104 10.02 -9.25 -3.72
N LYS A 105 10.58 -8.25 -4.39
CA LYS A 105 12.04 -8.03 -4.43
C LYS A 105 12.57 -7.51 -3.10
N GLN A 106 11.73 -6.80 -2.35
CA GLN A 106 12.11 -6.11 -1.12
C GLN A 106 11.64 -6.83 0.14
N PHE A 107 10.75 -7.82 -0.02
CA PHE A 107 10.24 -8.67 1.05
C PHE A 107 11.34 -9.15 2.00
N SER A 108 12.39 -9.80 1.49
CA SER A 108 13.43 -10.40 2.34
C SER A 108 14.18 -9.37 3.19
N ASN A 109 14.42 -8.19 2.64
CA ASN A 109 15.10 -7.11 3.35
C ASN A 109 14.19 -6.52 4.42
N PHE A 110 12.95 -6.22 4.06
CA PHE A 110 11.99 -5.63 4.98
C PHE A 110 11.59 -6.59 6.11
N GLU A 111 11.39 -7.88 5.81
CA GLU A 111 11.05 -8.90 6.80
C GLU A 111 12.15 -9.02 7.87
N ARG A 112 13.43 -8.93 7.48
CA ARG A 112 14.56 -8.91 8.43
C ARG A 112 14.50 -7.71 9.37
N LEU A 113 14.18 -6.53 8.84
CA LEU A 113 14.05 -5.31 9.65
C LEU A 113 12.91 -5.42 10.67
N VAL A 114 11.75 -5.96 10.25
CA VAL A 114 10.60 -6.17 11.14
C VAL A 114 10.94 -7.15 12.26
N LYS A 115 11.69 -8.23 11.98
CA LYS A 115 12.11 -9.21 12.98
C LYS A 115 12.99 -8.60 14.08
N VAL A 116 13.75 -7.55 13.80
CA VAL A 116 14.57 -6.84 14.80
C VAL A 116 13.71 -6.06 15.80
N ILE A 117 12.48 -5.67 15.43
CA ILE A 117 11.56 -4.90 16.28
C ILE A 117 10.67 -5.81 17.15
N ASP A 118 10.98 -7.11 17.22
CA ASP A 118 10.20 -8.13 17.96
C ASP A 118 8.74 -8.26 17.49
N GLY A 119 8.58 -8.46 16.18
CA GLY A 119 7.31 -8.44 15.45
C GLY A 119 6.38 -9.64 15.66
N THR A 120 6.20 -10.14 16.89
CA THR A 120 5.31 -11.28 17.18
C THR A 120 3.86 -11.04 16.76
N ASN A 121 3.40 -9.78 16.73
CA ASN A 121 2.07 -9.36 16.27
C ASN A 121 2.05 -8.90 14.80
N ILE A 122 3.13 -9.09 14.04
CA ILE A 122 3.27 -8.56 12.68
C ILE A 122 3.33 -9.72 11.68
N LYS A 123 2.42 -9.71 10.71
CA LYS A 123 2.42 -10.63 9.58
C LYS A 123 2.92 -9.91 8.33
N VAL A 124 4.12 -10.26 7.88
CA VAL A 124 4.67 -9.77 6.61
C VAL A 124 4.42 -10.82 5.52
N VAL A 125 3.87 -10.39 4.39
CA VAL A 125 3.63 -11.24 3.21
C VAL A 125 4.16 -10.58 1.95
N ARG A 126 4.52 -11.42 0.97
CA ARG A 126 4.84 -10.96 -0.40
C ARG A 126 3.58 -10.46 -1.10
N GLU A 127 3.71 -9.45 -1.93
CA GLU A 127 2.62 -8.96 -2.78
C GLU A 127 2.08 -10.07 -3.69
N SER A 128 2.95 -10.89 -4.28
CA SER A 128 2.54 -12.03 -5.13
C SER A 128 1.68 -13.08 -4.42
N LYS A 129 1.67 -13.08 -3.08
CA LYS A 129 0.85 -13.99 -2.27
C LYS A 129 -0.56 -13.45 -2.02
N LEU A 130 -0.86 -12.20 -2.41
CA LEU A 130 -2.20 -11.62 -2.31
C LEU A 130 -3.15 -12.32 -3.29
N LYS A 131 -4.34 -12.70 -2.81
CA LYS A 131 -5.35 -13.35 -3.63
C LYS A 131 -6.23 -12.30 -4.30
N LYS A 132 -6.46 -12.42 -5.62
CA LYS A 132 -7.11 -11.38 -6.44
C LYS A 132 -8.52 -10.97 -5.98
N ASP A 133 -9.21 -11.84 -5.25
CA ASP A 133 -10.57 -11.65 -4.76
C ASP A 133 -10.63 -11.08 -3.33
N THR A 134 -9.50 -10.92 -2.65
CA THR A 134 -9.49 -10.41 -1.27
C THR A 134 -9.38 -8.89 -1.22
N PHE A 135 -9.80 -8.33 -0.08
CA PHE A 135 -9.72 -6.88 0.10
C PHE A 135 -8.28 -6.40 0.17
N GLU A 136 -7.34 -7.21 0.66
CA GLU A 136 -5.91 -6.85 0.71
C GLU A 136 -5.37 -6.60 -0.70
N TYR A 137 -5.66 -7.50 -1.63
CA TYR A 137 -5.31 -7.29 -3.03
C TYR A 137 -5.97 -6.04 -3.61
N ARG A 138 -7.25 -5.82 -3.33
CA ARG A 138 -7.94 -4.61 -3.83
C ARG A 138 -7.34 -3.32 -3.27
N ILE A 139 -6.88 -3.32 -2.02
CA ILE A 139 -6.21 -2.17 -1.41
C ILE A 139 -4.80 -1.99 -1.98
N SER A 140 -4.06 -3.07 -2.30
CA SER A 140 -2.75 -2.94 -2.94
C SER A 140 -2.83 -2.23 -4.29
N LEU A 141 -3.92 -2.42 -5.06
CA LEU A 141 -4.18 -1.68 -6.30
C LEU A 141 -4.25 -0.16 -6.12
N VAL A 142 -4.61 0.31 -4.92
CA VAL A 142 -4.59 1.75 -4.59
C VAL A 142 -3.17 2.27 -4.63
N LEU A 143 -2.23 1.55 -4.02
CA LEU A 143 -0.83 1.93 -4.01
C LEU A 143 -0.22 1.89 -5.42
N ASP A 144 -0.46 0.82 -6.18
CA ASP A 144 -0.05 0.72 -7.60
C ASP A 144 -0.60 1.93 -8.39
N THR A 145 -1.88 2.24 -8.22
CA THR A 145 -2.49 3.38 -8.93
C THR A 145 -1.86 4.72 -8.53
N LEU A 146 -1.65 4.96 -7.24
CA LEU A 146 -1.06 6.22 -6.76
C LEU A 146 0.39 6.37 -7.25
N LEU A 147 1.18 5.29 -7.24
CA LEU A 147 2.53 5.27 -7.79
C LEU A 147 2.56 5.65 -9.27
N ASN A 148 1.68 5.04 -10.07
CA ASN A 148 1.61 5.33 -11.51
C ASN A 148 1.11 6.76 -11.78
N LEU A 149 0.19 7.29 -10.96
CA LEU A 149 -0.23 8.69 -11.07
C LEU A 149 0.89 9.67 -10.77
N GLU A 150 1.75 9.36 -9.79
CA GLU A 150 2.90 10.20 -9.46
C GLU A 150 3.93 10.18 -10.59
N ARG A 151 4.23 9.00 -11.14
CA ARG A 151 5.10 8.85 -12.31
C ARG A 151 4.67 9.72 -13.49
N LEU A 152 3.39 9.68 -13.85
CA LEU A 152 2.86 10.47 -14.96
C LEU A 152 3.00 11.99 -14.76
N LYS A 153 3.04 12.48 -13.51
CA LYS A 153 3.29 13.92 -13.27
C LYS A 153 4.72 14.32 -13.64
N HIS A 154 5.66 13.37 -13.57
CA HIS A 154 7.08 13.60 -13.86
C HIS A 154 7.45 13.34 -15.32
N GLU A 155 6.68 12.52 -16.06
CA GLU A 155 6.89 12.29 -17.50
C GLU A 155 6.35 13.42 -18.40
N ILE A 156 5.46 14.27 -17.87
CA ILE A 156 4.85 15.40 -18.60
C ILE A 156 5.62 16.72 -18.37
N LYS A 157 6.75 16.68 -17.67
CA LYS A 157 7.66 17.83 -17.49
C LYS A 157 8.88 17.71 -18.38
#